data_AF-J9D1E1-F1
#
_entry.id   AF-J9D1E1-F1
#
_cell.length_a   1.000
_cell.length_b   1.000
_cell.length_c   1.000
_cell.angle_alpha   90.00
_cell.angle_beta   90.00
_cell.angle_gamma   90.00
#
_symmetry.space_group_name_H-M   'P 1'
#
loop_
_entity.id
_entity.type
_entity.pdbx_description
1 polymer ?
#
loop_
_entity_poly.entity_id
_entity_poly.type
_entity_poly.pdbx_seq_one_letter_code
_entity_poly.pdbx_strand_id
1 'polypeptide(L)'
;MISDIIDKILDGKDICSLEIAIDFKEIETHDEIDDYSNKALLYLTYFIISGKMDKNINLTSKEEKHKEFIDKVIPMLLKEPRLLNKSELEILTIIQKLNFSISRDLYILLQNYKTKISKSERNYDNREWIIKLLVYFTIIAFEELKFIETQKNIEILRTKYEDEPIKSNKKTWIRTIDDKKQENILKDANKPTVSIDEYVNLLMKQVKKFERKNAAENISNIKKEETFDSSDEESKLKRIREQDELNDEMKKGSGNRLGMG
;
A
#
# COMPACT_ATOMS: atom_id res chain seq x y z
N MET A 1 -4.34 16.59 -24.99
CA MET A 1 -4.50 15.25 -25.62
C MET A 1 -4.54 14.20 -24.52
N ILE A 2 -5.14 13.01 -24.71
CA ILE A 2 -5.26 11.99 -23.64
C ILE A 2 -3.89 11.53 -23.10
N SER A 3 -2.88 11.52 -23.95
CA SER A 3 -1.46 11.27 -23.61
C SER A 3 -0.94 12.22 -22.52
N ASP A 4 -1.23 13.52 -22.61
CA ASP A 4 -0.74 14.52 -21.65
C ASP A 4 -1.30 14.26 -20.23
N ILE A 5 -2.50 13.69 -20.17
CA ILE A 5 -3.15 13.33 -18.91
C ILE A 5 -2.53 12.05 -18.35
N ILE A 6 -2.32 11.06 -19.22
CA ILE A 6 -1.63 9.82 -18.86
C ILE A 6 -0.24 10.15 -18.30
N ASP A 7 0.49 11.06 -18.94
CA ASP A 7 1.80 11.52 -18.48
C ASP A 7 1.76 12.12 -17.08
N LYS A 8 0.75 12.94 -16.78
CA LYS A 8 0.55 13.48 -15.43
C LYS A 8 0.28 12.38 -14.41
N ILE A 9 -0.51 11.37 -14.75
CA ILE A 9 -0.78 10.22 -13.87
C ILE A 9 0.49 9.42 -13.61
N LEU A 10 1.26 9.15 -14.67
CA LEU A 10 2.51 8.39 -14.57
C LEU A 10 3.58 9.15 -13.77
N ASP A 11 3.58 10.48 -13.84
CA ASP A 11 4.43 11.36 -13.02
C ASP A 11 3.95 11.49 -11.56
N GLY A 12 2.78 10.96 -11.21
CA GLY A 12 2.18 11.13 -9.88
C GLY A 12 1.69 12.55 -9.60
N LYS A 13 1.42 13.34 -10.64
CA LYS A 13 0.88 14.71 -10.52
C LYS A 13 -0.64 14.66 -10.36
N ASP A 14 -1.14 15.54 -9.49
CA ASP A 14 -2.58 15.76 -9.36
C ASP A 14 -3.18 16.30 -10.66
N ILE A 15 -4.26 15.69 -11.11
CA ILE A 15 -5.02 16.18 -12.25
C ILE A 15 -6.19 17.01 -11.73
N CYS A 16 -6.03 18.33 -11.72
CA CYS A 16 -7.14 19.24 -11.40
C CYS A 16 -7.90 19.58 -12.69
N SER A 17 -9.19 19.20 -12.71
CA SER A 17 -10.24 19.62 -13.66
C SER A 17 -9.82 19.67 -15.13
N LEU A 18 -10.11 18.60 -15.86
CA LEU A 18 -10.20 18.67 -17.32
C LEU A 18 -11.62 18.32 -17.73
N GLU A 19 -12.32 19.31 -18.29
CA GLU A 19 -13.44 19.06 -19.19
C GLU A 19 -12.86 18.46 -20.48
N ILE A 20 -12.66 17.15 -20.48
CA ILE A 20 -12.36 16.46 -21.73
C ILE A 20 -13.70 16.24 -22.42
N ALA A 21 -14.00 17.09 -23.42
CA ALA A 21 -15.00 16.78 -24.42
C ALA A 21 -14.44 15.63 -25.28
N ILE A 22 -14.62 14.39 -24.82
CA ILE A 22 -14.35 13.21 -25.65
C ILE A 22 -15.60 12.97 -26.48
N ASP A 23 -15.48 13.08 -27.80
CA ASP A 23 -16.54 12.67 -28.71
C ASP A 23 -16.54 11.13 -28.74
N PHE A 24 -17.42 10.52 -27.95
CA PHE A 24 -17.55 9.05 -27.81
C PHE A 24 -18.07 8.35 -29.07
N LYS A 25 -18.33 9.10 -30.15
CA LYS A 25 -18.87 8.56 -31.40
C LYS A 25 -17.94 7.56 -32.10
N GLU A 26 -16.68 7.43 -31.68
CA GLU A 26 -15.68 6.56 -32.34
C GLU A 26 -15.20 5.35 -31.51
N ILE A 27 -15.75 5.07 -30.32
CA ILE A 27 -15.46 3.77 -29.69
C ILE A 27 -16.45 2.76 -30.26
N GLU A 28 -16.20 2.32 -31.50
CA GLU A 28 -16.79 1.07 -31.99
C GLU A 28 -16.41 -0.03 -31.00
N THR A 29 -17.42 -0.70 -30.46
CA THR A 29 -17.22 -1.82 -29.55
C THR A 29 -16.76 -3.01 -30.38
N HIS A 30 -15.45 -3.21 -30.44
CA HIS A 30 -14.88 -4.44 -30.96
C HIS A 30 -14.67 -5.46 -29.84
N ASP A 31 -14.86 -6.74 -30.16
CA ASP A 31 -14.72 -7.85 -29.22
C ASP A 31 -13.27 -8.31 -29.03
N GLU A 32 -12.39 -7.95 -29.97
CA GLU A 32 -10.97 -8.32 -30.04
C GLU A 32 -10.10 -7.07 -29.95
N ILE A 33 -8.96 -7.18 -29.27
CA ILE A 33 -8.06 -6.03 -29.09
C ILE A 33 -7.48 -5.57 -30.44
N ASP A 34 -7.26 -6.50 -31.37
CA ASP A 34 -6.62 -6.30 -32.67
C ASP A 34 -7.38 -5.41 -33.63
N ASP A 35 -8.69 -5.31 -33.42
CA ASP A 35 -9.54 -4.40 -34.18
C ASP A 35 -9.39 -2.95 -33.71
N TYR A 36 -8.88 -2.72 -32.49
CA TYR A 36 -8.67 -1.37 -31.98
C TYR A 36 -7.38 -0.75 -32.54
N SER A 37 -7.51 0.47 -33.07
CA SER A 37 -6.37 1.35 -33.28
C SER A 37 -5.69 1.70 -31.95
N ASN A 38 -4.40 2.06 -32.01
CA ASN A 38 -3.65 2.51 -30.83
C ASN A 38 -4.34 3.69 -30.11
N LYS A 39 -4.95 4.61 -30.86
CA LYS A 39 -5.72 5.73 -30.30
C LYS A 39 -6.96 5.23 -29.57
N ALA A 40 -7.68 4.27 -30.15
CA ALA A 40 -8.87 3.68 -29.54
C ALA A 40 -8.55 2.93 -28.24
N LEU A 41 -7.41 2.21 -28.19
CA LEU A 41 -6.91 1.59 -26.96
C LEU A 41 -6.58 2.62 -25.87
N LEU A 42 -5.97 3.74 -26.24
CA LEU A 42 -5.69 4.81 -25.28
C LEU A 42 -6.98 5.43 -24.73
N TYR A 43 -8.06 5.50 -25.52
CA TYR A 43 -9.36 5.98 -25.03
C TYR A 43 -9.97 5.10 -23.94
N LEU A 44 -9.63 3.82 -23.85
CA LEU A 44 -10.07 2.97 -22.74
C LEU A 44 -9.55 3.46 -21.38
N THR A 45 -8.42 4.17 -21.35
CA THR A 45 -7.88 4.75 -20.11
C THR A 45 -8.78 5.86 -19.53
N TYR A 46 -9.74 6.36 -20.31
CA TYR A 46 -10.70 7.37 -19.86
C TYR A 46 -11.47 6.97 -18.60
N PHE A 47 -11.88 5.71 -18.47
CA PHE A 47 -12.63 5.27 -17.28
C PHE A 47 -11.82 5.48 -15.99
N ILE A 48 -10.51 5.20 -16.03
CA ILE A 48 -9.60 5.45 -14.92
C ILE A 48 -9.38 6.94 -14.71
N ILE A 49 -9.13 7.67 -15.79
CA ILE A 49 -8.91 9.10 -15.76
C ILE A 49 -10.13 9.80 -15.12
N SER A 50 -11.33 9.47 -15.57
CA SER A 50 -12.58 10.07 -15.07
C SER A 50 -12.94 9.62 -13.65
N GLY A 51 -12.47 8.45 -13.20
CA GLY A 51 -12.55 8.05 -11.78
C GLY A 51 -11.53 8.76 -10.89
N LYS A 52 -10.36 9.14 -11.42
CA LYS A 52 -9.31 9.87 -10.68
C LYS A 52 -9.48 11.39 -10.67
N MET A 53 -10.02 11.97 -11.73
CA MET A 53 -10.09 13.43 -11.89
C MET A 53 -11.17 14.12 -11.07
N ASP A 54 -12.27 13.43 -10.80
CA ASP A 54 -13.42 14.10 -10.22
C ASP A 54 -13.37 14.06 -8.69
N LYS A 55 -12.82 15.13 -8.11
CA LYS A 55 -12.77 15.35 -6.66
C LYS A 55 -14.17 15.43 -6.03
N ASN A 56 -15.23 15.63 -6.83
CA ASN A 56 -16.62 15.76 -6.39
C ASN A 56 -17.47 14.52 -6.73
N ILE A 57 -16.91 13.49 -7.38
CA ILE A 57 -17.64 12.25 -7.64
C ILE A 57 -17.92 11.54 -6.32
N ASN A 58 -19.17 11.13 -6.15
CA ASN A 58 -19.58 10.22 -5.08
C ASN A 58 -18.78 8.90 -5.17
N LEU A 59 -18.34 8.37 -4.03
CA LEU A 59 -17.60 7.11 -3.89
C LEU A 59 -18.23 5.97 -4.73
N THR A 60 -19.56 5.88 -4.78
CA THR A 60 -20.29 4.89 -5.59
C THR A 60 -20.04 5.04 -7.09
N SER A 61 -20.08 6.26 -7.62
CA SER A 61 -19.84 6.50 -9.05
C SER A 61 -18.37 6.27 -9.42
N LYS A 62 -17.44 6.55 -8.49
CA LYS A 62 -16.01 6.21 -8.67
C LYS A 62 -15.81 4.70 -8.76
N GLU A 63 -16.48 3.95 -7.89
CA GLU A 63 -16.43 2.49 -7.87
C GLU A 63 -16.97 1.89 -9.18
N GLU A 64 -18.12 2.37 -9.66
CA GLU A 64 -18.72 1.92 -10.91
C GLU A 64 -17.77 2.11 -12.10
N LYS A 65 -17.13 3.27 -12.21
CA LYS A 65 -16.17 3.55 -13.29
C LYS A 65 -14.94 2.64 -13.25
N HIS A 66 -14.40 2.36 -12.06
CA HIS A 66 -13.25 1.46 -11.92
C HIS A 66 -13.62 0.00 -12.19
N LYS A 67 -14.83 -0.44 -11.80
CA LYS A 67 -15.34 -1.77 -12.16
C LYS A 67 -15.56 -1.89 -13.66
N GLU A 68 -16.22 -0.92 -14.28
CA GLU A 68 -16.47 -0.91 -15.72
C GLU A 68 -15.17 -0.99 -16.53
N PHE A 69 -14.13 -0.26 -16.09
CA PHE A 69 -12.81 -0.37 -16.69
C PHE A 69 -12.24 -1.80 -16.61
N ILE A 70 -12.26 -2.41 -15.42
CA ILE A 70 -11.75 -3.76 -15.20
C ILE A 70 -12.53 -4.77 -16.04
N ASP A 71 -13.86 -4.68 -16.01
CA ASP A 71 -14.77 -5.61 -16.69
C ASP A 71 -14.65 -5.53 -18.22
N LYS A 72 -14.29 -4.36 -18.77
CA LYS A 72 -14.02 -4.21 -20.21
C LYS A 72 -12.60 -4.63 -20.59
N VAL A 73 -11.60 -4.16 -19.86
CA VAL A 73 -10.19 -4.27 -20.28
C VAL A 73 -9.61 -5.65 -19.99
N ILE A 74 -9.91 -6.26 -18.84
CA ILE A 74 -9.31 -7.55 -18.49
C ILE A 74 -9.71 -8.67 -19.45
N PRO A 75 -11.00 -8.90 -19.77
CA PRO A 75 -11.38 -9.96 -20.70
C PRO A 75 -10.78 -9.75 -22.09
N MET A 76 -10.72 -8.50 -22.56
CA MET A 76 -10.12 -8.16 -23.85
C MET A 76 -8.62 -8.49 -23.89
N LEU A 77 -7.87 -8.17 -22.82
CA LEU A 77 -6.46 -8.51 -22.71
C LEU A 77 -6.20 -10.01 -22.57
N LEU A 78 -7.03 -10.72 -21.80
CA LEU A 78 -6.88 -12.16 -21.56
C LEU A 78 -7.19 -13.03 -22.79
N LYS A 79 -8.02 -12.54 -23.74
CA LYS A 79 -8.24 -13.21 -25.04
C LYS A 79 -6.98 -13.24 -25.90
N GLU A 80 -6.04 -12.30 -25.69
CA GLU A 80 -4.82 -12.16 -26.49
C GLU A 80 -3.55 -12.36 -25.64
N PRO A 81 -3.34 -13.56 -25.07
CA PRO A 81 -2.24 -13.83 -24.14
C PRO A 81 -0.87 -13.68 -24.78
N ARG A 82 -0.78 -13.71 -26.12
CA ARG A 82 0.46 -13.50 -26.89
C ARG A 82 1.05 -12.11 -26.70
N LEU A 83 0.23 -11.13 -26.31
CA LEU A 83 0.64 -9.74 -26.07
C LEU A 83 1.06 -9.51 -24.61
N LEU A 84 0.95 -10.53 -23.77
CA LEU A 84 1.18 -10.46 -22.33
C LEU A 84 2.32 -11.40 -21.92
N ASN A 85 3.16 -10.94 -21.01
CA ASN A 85 4.11 -11.83 -20.34
C ASN A 85 3.43 -12.60 -19.20
N LYS A 86 4.13 -13.61 -18.68
CA LYS A 86 3.63 -14.48 -17.61
C LYS A 86 3.18 -13.69 -16.37
N SER A 87 3.94 -12.66 -15.96
CA SER A 87 3.57 -11.83 -14.82
C SER A 87 2.30 -10.99 -15.07
N GLU A 88 2.09 -10.51 -16.29
CA GLU A 88 0.90 -9.74 -16.66
C GLU A 88 -0.34 -10.62 -16.66
N LEU A 89 -0.25 -11.83 -17.20
CA LEU A 89 -1.33 -12.82 -17.14
C LEU A 89 -1.72 -13.16 -15.70
N GLU A 90 -0.73 -13.36 -14.83
CA GLU A 90 -0.95 -13.62 -13.40
C GLU A 90 -1.65 -12.44 -12.72
N ILE A 91 -1.16 -11.21 -12.93
CA ILE A 91 -1.78 -9.98 -12.40
C ILE A 91 -3.24 -9.88 -12.83
N LEU A 92 -3.52 -10.01 -14.14
CA LEU A 92 -4.87 -9.87 -14.69
C LEU A 92 -5.82 -10.97 -14.15
N THR A 93 -5.35 -12.21 -14.08
CA THR A 93 -6.16 -13.34 -13.57
C THR A 93 -6.52 -13.14 -12.10
N ILE A 94 -5.61 -12.58 -11.30
CA ILE A 94 -5.85 -12.29 -9.89
C ILE A 94 -6.83 -11.12 -9.73
N ILE A 95 -6.62 -10.03 -10.47
CA ILE A 95 -7.50 -8.86 -10.43
C ILE A 95 -8.91 -9.22 -10.91
N GLN A 96 -9.06 -10.07 -11.94
CA GLN A 96 -10.35 -10.50 -12.47
C GLN A 96 -11.24 -11.16 -11.40
N LYS A 97 -10.62 -11.88 -10.45
CA LYS A 97 -11.34 -12.52 -9.36
C LYS A 97 -11.81 -11.52 -8.29
N LEU A 98 -11.39 -10.25 -8.38
CA LEU A 98 -11.70 -9.16 -7.45
C LEU A 98 -11.55 -9.55 -5.97
N ASN A 99 -10.57 -10.40 -5.67
CA ASN A 99 -10.28 -10.76 -4.29
C ASN A 99 -9.41 -9.66 -3.65
N PHE A 100 -10.01 -8.83 -2.79
CA PHE A 100 -9.33 -7.72 -2.14
C PHE A 100 -8.29 -8.15 -1.08
N SER A 101 -8.23 -9.45 -0.77
CA SER A 101 -7.14 -10.05 0.02
C SER A 101 -5.88 -10.19 -0.83
N ILE A 102 -4.91 -9.29 -0.59
CA ILE A 102 -3.63 -9.25 -1.30
C ILE A 102 -2.57 -9.91 -0.42
N SER A 103 -1.96 -10.99 -0.90
CA SER A 103 -0.78 -11.58 -0.27
C SER A 103 0.42 -10.62 -0.39
N ARG A 104 1.40 -10.75 0.51
CA ARG A 104 2.64 -9.95 0.45
C ARG A 104 3.33 -10.06 -0.91
N ASP A 105 3.37 -11.26 -1.47
CA ASP A 105 4.04 -11.52 -2.76
C ASP A 105 3.31 -10.84 -3.92
N LEU A 106 1.98 -10.86 -3.91
CA LEU A 106 1.17 -10.13 -4.89
C LEU A 106 1.40 -8.61 -4.77
N TYR A 107 1.46 -8.07 -3.56
CA TYR A 107 1.75 -6.64 -3.37
C TYR A 107 3.11 -6.27 -3.96
N ILE A 108 4.14 -7.09 -3.72
CA ILE A 108 5.49 -6.90 -4.29
C ILE A 108 5.44 -6.97 -5.82
N LEU A 109 4.71 -7.95 -6.38
CA LEU A 109 4.55 -8.11 -7.83
C LEU A 109 3.91 -6.86 -8.47
N LEU A 110 2.80 -6.37 -7.91
CA LEU A 110 2.12 -5.18 -8.39
C LEU A 110 3.00 -3.94 -8.29
N GLN A 111 3.72 -3.76 -7.18
CA GLN A 111 4.61 -2.62 -6.97
C GLN A 111 5.82 -2.63 -7.93
N ASN A 112 6.40 -3.80 -8.17
CA ASN A 112 7.47 -3.98 -9.14
C ASN A 112 7.00 -3.66 -10.56
N TYR A 113 5.79 -4.11 -10.92
CA TYR A 113 5.19 -3.81 -12.22
C TYR A 113 4.98 -2.30 -12.40
N LYS A 114 4.36 -1.63 -11.41
CA LYS A 114 4.17 -0.17 -11.43
C LYS A 114 5.49 0.57 -11.61
N THR A 115 6.51 0.19 -10.85
CA THR A 115 7.85 0.81 -10.93
C THR A 115 8.49 0.62 -12.32
N LYS A 116 8.33 -0.56 -12.92
CA LYS A 116 8.84 -0.86 -14.26
C LYS A 116 8.21 0.05 -15.32
N ILE A 117 6.90 0.23 -15.27
CA ILE A 117 6.18 1.09 -16.23
C ILE A 117 6.52 2.56 -16.03
N SER A 118 6.55 3.06 -14.79
CA SER A 118 6.93 4.45 -14.51
C SER A 118 8.35 4.82 -14.99
N LYS A 119 9.27 3.85 -15.05
CA LYS A 119 10.64 4.04 -15.54
C LYS A 119 10.84 3.75 -17.04
N SER A 120 9.84 3.17 -17.70
CA SER A 120 9.93 2.82 -19.11
C SER A 120 9.82 4.05 -20.00
N GLU A 121 10.50 4.03 -21.15
CA GLU A 121 10.35 5.07 -22.17
C GLU A 121 8.91 5.05 -22.71
N ARG A 122 8.28 6.23 -22.77
CA ARG A 122 6.88 6.38 -23.16
C ARG A 122 6.76 6.36 -24.67
N ASN A 123 5.92 5.47 -25.20
CA ASN A 123 5.69 5.38 -26.63
C ASN A 123 4.22 5.07 -26.94
N TYR A 124 3.45 6.13 -27.18
CA TYR A 124 2.02 6.07 -27.50
C TYR A 124 1.71 5.51 -28.90
N ASP A 125 2.72 5.33 -29.75
CA ASP A 125 2.58 4.71 -31.06
C ASP A 125 2.91 3.21 -31.02
N ASN A 126 3.51 2.73 -29.92
CA ASN A 126 3.83 1.32 -29.72
C ASN A 126 2.69 0.59 -29.00
N ARG A 127 2.08 -0.37 -29.69
CA ARG A 127 0.98 -1.20 -29.18
C ARG A 127 1.34 -1.99 -27.93
N GLU A 128 2.54 -2.56 -27.86
CA GLU A 128 3.02 -3.30 -26.69
C GLU A 128 3.12 -2.38 -25.46
N TRP A 129 3.56 -1.14 -25.67
CA TRP A 129 3.62 -0.15 -24.60
C TRP A 129 2.22 0.25 -24.12
N ILE A 130 1.26 0.45 -25.03
CA ILE A 130 -0.13 0.74 -24.69
C ILE A 130 -0.76 -0.42 -23.90
N ILE A 131 -0.49 -1.67 -24.26
CA ILE A 131 -0.98 -2.85 -23.54
C ILE A 131 -0.42 -2.89 -22.12
N LYS A 132 0.88 -2.67 -21.96
CA LYS A 132 1.52 -2.55 -20.64
C LYS A 132 0.92 -1.41 -19.81
N LEU A 133 0.60 -0.29 -20.45
CA LEU A 133 -0.09 0.83 -19.83
C LEU A 133 -1.51 0.46 -19.38
N LEU A 134 -2.27 -0.30 -20.18
CA LEU A 134 -3.59 -0.79 -19.80
C LEU A 134 -3.51 -1.73 -18.59
N VAL A 135 -2.56 -2.67 -18.58
CA VAL A 135 -2.31 -3.53 -17.39
C VAL A 135 -1.98 -2.66 -16.18
N TYR A 136 -1.08 -1.69 -16.31
CA TYR A 136 -0.76 -0.76 -15.22
C TYR A 136 -2.02 -0.05 -14.68
N PHE A 137 -2.91 0.39 -15.55
CA PHE A 137 -4.16 1.02 -15.16
C PHE A 137 -5.16 0.07 -14.51
N THR A 138 -5.17 -1.23 -14.87
CA THR A 138 -5.99 -2.23 -14.16
C THR A 138 -5.53 -2.40 -12.72
N ILE A 139 -4.22 -2.35 -12.46
CA ILE A 139 -3.65 -2.38 -11.10
C ILE A 139 -4.13 -1.16 -10.31
N ILE A 140 -4.08 0.04 -10.90
CA ILE A 140 -4.55 1.26 -10.26
C ILE A 140 -6.04 1.17 -9.92
N ALA A 141 -6.89 0.75 -10.87
CA ALA A 141 -8.32 0.61 -10.61
C ALA A 141 -8.59 -0.37 -9.46
N PHE A 142 -7.87 -1.48 -9.42
CA PHE A 142 -8.00 -2.47 -8.36
C PHE A 142 -7.61 -1.91 -6.98
N GLU A 143 -6.50 -1.17 -6.89
CA GLU A 143 -6.09 -0.49 -5.65
C GLU A 143 -7.11 0.55 -5.18
N GLU A 144 -7.69 1.31 -6.11
CA GLU A 144 -8.75 2.28 -5.82
C GLU A 144 -10.03 1.60 -5.33
N LEU A 145 -10.46 0.50 -5.96
CA LEU A 145 -11.62 -0.28 -5.50
C LEU A 145 -11.41 -0.82 -4.09
N LYS A 146 -10.21 -1.33 -3.79
CA LYS A 146 -9.84 -1.79 -2.44
C LYS A 146 -9.88 -0.64 -1.43
N PHE A 147 -9.40 0.55 -1.81
CA PHE A 147 -9.49 1.73 -0.96
C PHE A 147 -10.95 2.10 -0.68
N ILE A 148 -11.81 2.13 -1.71
CA ILE A 148 -13.24 2.40 -1.57
C ILE A 148 -13.92 1.38 -0.65
N GLU A 149 -13.65 0.09 -0.83
CA GLU A 149 -14.19 -0.97 0.04
C GLU A 149 -13.76 -0.78 1.50
N THR A 150 -12.49 -0.42 1.72
CA THR A 150 -11.97 -0.12 3.06
C THR A 150 -12.68 1.08 3.68
N GLN A 151 -12.94 2.14 2.91
CA GLN A 151 -13.69 3.32 3.39
C GLN A 151 -15.11 2.92 3.82
N LYS A 152 -15.83 2.13 3.00
CA LYS A 152 -17.16 1.62 3.35
C LYS A 152 -17.13 0.79 4.64
N ASN A 153 -16.14 -0.07 4.80
CA ASN A 153 -15.98 -0.87 6.01
C ASN A 153 -15.72 -0.01 7.25
N ILE A 154 -14.91 1.05 7.12
CA ILE A 154 -14.68 2.02 8.20
C ILE A 154 -15.98 2.73 8.56
N GLU A 155 -16.76 3.17 7.58
CA GLU A 155 -18.03 3.85 7.80
C GLU A 155 -19.05 2.95 8.51
N ILE A 156 -19.17 1.69 8.07
CA ILE A 156 -20.00 0.68 8.75
C ILE A 156 -19.55 0.49 10.20
N LEU A 157 -18.25 0.38 10.46
CA LEU A 157 -17.73 0.27 11.83
C LEU A 157 -18.03 1.53 12.65
N ARG A 158 -17.87 2.73 12.09
CA ARG A 158 -18.25 3.98 12.77
C ARG A 158 -19.72 3.96 13.16
N THR A 159 -20.64 3.64 12.25
CA THR A 159 -22.07 3.58 12.57
C THR A 159 -22.41 2.52 13.62
N LYS A 160 -21.65 1.42 13.71
CA LYS A 160 -21.84 0.38 14.73
C LYS A 160 -21.35 0.81 16.11
N TYR A 161 -20.34 1.67 16.19
CA TYR A 161 -19.70 2.08 17.44
C TYR A 161 -20.03 3.52 17.87
N GLU A 162 -20.72 4.32 17.06
CA GLU A 162 -21.19 5.65 17.42
C GLU A 162 -22.35 5.63 18.45
N ASP A 163 -23.11 4.53 18.55
CA ASP A 163 -24.19 4.37 19.54
C ASP A 163 -23.75 3.70 20.86
N GLU A 164 -22.51 3.21 20.94
CA GLU A 164 -21.95 2.70 22.19
C GLU A 164 -21.01 3.76 22.79
N PRO A 165 -21.44 4.57 23.78
CA PRO A 165 -20.46 5.28 24.60
C PRO A 165 -19.51 4.23 25.16
N ILE A 166 -18.20 4.40 24.94
CA ILE A 166 -17.15 3.51 25.47
C ILE A 166 -17.25 3.53 27.00
N LYS A 167 -18.15 2.73 27.56
CA LYS A 167 -18.32 2.51 29.00
C LYS A 167 -17.26 1.53 29.46
N SER A 168 -16.00 1.96 29.34
CA SER A 168 -14.91 1.33 30.07
C SER A 168 -14.97 1.83 31.51
N ASN A 169 -15.79 1.19 32.33
CA ASN A 169 -15.76 1.37 33.80
C ASN A 169 -14.51 0.72 34.44
N LYS A 170 -13.50 0.34 33.65
CA LYS A 170 -12.25 -0.23 34.17
C LYS A 170 -11.33 0.89 34.59
N LYS A 171 -11.40 1.20 35.89
CA LYS A 171 -10.39 1.96 36.60
C LYS A 171 -9.10 1.15 36.65
N THR A 172 -8.00 1.73 36.20
CA THR A 172 -6.68 1.09 36.20
C THR A 172 -5.77 1.81 37.18
N TRP A 173 -5.03 1.05 38.00
CA TRP A 173 -4.01 1.62 38.87
C TRP A 173 -2.84 2.10 38.01
N ILE A 174 -2.56 3.40 38.02
CA ILE A 174 -1.44 4.01 37.31
C ILE A 174 -0.44 4.50 38.33
N ARG A 175 0.83 4.17 38.13
CA ARG A 175 1.93 4.62 38.97
C ARG A 175 2.51 5.90 38.37
N THR A 176 2.21 7.04 38.97
CA THR A 176 2.80 8.32 38.57
C THR A 176 4.13 8.50 39.28
N ILE A 177 5.18 8.75 38.50
CA ILE A 177 6.51 9.08 38.99
C ILE A 177 6.71 10.54 38.64
N ASP A 178 6.61 11.39 39.65
CA ASP A 178 7.09 12.77 39.56
C ASP A 178 8.47 12.84 40.23
N ASP A 179 9.29 13.83 39.87
CA ASP A 179 10.74 13.88 40.16
C ASP A 179 11.12 13.74 41.65
N LYS A 180 10.15 13.76 42.58
CA LYS A 180 10.37 13.58 44.02
C LYS A 180 9.44 12.60 44.74
N LYS A 181 8.42 11.99 44.10
CA LYS A 181 7.52 11.00 44.74
C LYS A 181 6.88 10.04 43.74
N GLN A 182 6.70 8.78 44.17
CA GLN A 182 5.93 7.76 43.47
C GLN A 182 4.58 7.55 44.18
N GLU A 183 3.48 7.78 43.48
CA GLU A 183 2.13 7.53 44.00
C GLU A 183 1.31 6.69 43.02
N ASN A 184 0.49 5.78 43.55
CA ASN A 184 -0.43 4.96 42.76
C ASN A 184 -1.79 5.68 42.73
N ILE A 185 -2.20 6.14 41.55
CA ILE A 185 -3.48 6.82 41.33
C ILE A 185 -4.37 5.93 40.49
N LEU A 186 -5.60 5.73 40.95
CA LEU A 186 -6.63 5.01 40.21
C LEU A 186 -7.25 5.96 39.18
N LYS A 187 -7.00 5.73 37.87
CA LYS A 187 -7.51 6.58 36.78
C LYS A 187 -8.37 5.79 35.80
N ASP A 188 -9.34 6.47 35.19
CA ASP A 188 -10.16 5.91 34.12
C ASP A 188 -9.30 5.73 32.85
N ALA A 189 -9.39 4.55 32.23
CA ALA A 189 -8.50 4.12 31.13
C ALA A 189 -8.63 4.92 29.81
N ASN A 190 -9.55 5.88 29.74
CA ASN A 190 -9.95 6.50 28.47
C ASN A 190 -9.23 7.82 28.12
N LYS A 191 -8.33 8.34 28.97
CA LYS A 191 -7.52 9.50 28.59
C LYS A 191 -6.09 9.06 28.30
N PRO A 192 -5.55 9.30 27.08
CA PRO A 192 -4.13 9.13 26.85
C PRO A 192 -3.36 9.92 27.91
N THR A 193 -2.46 9.24 28.61
CA THR A 193 -1.72 9.77 29.76
C THR A 193 -0.69 10.83 29.39
N VAL A 194 -0.46 11.01 28.09
CA VAL A 194 0.45 11.97 27.48
C VAL A 194 -0.17 12.45 26.18
N SER A 195 -0.03 13.74 25.87
CA SER A 195 -0.34 14.30 24.56
C SER A 195 0.54 13.67 23.47
N ILE A 196 0.12 13.79 22.21
CA ILE A 196 0.90 13.28 21.05
C ILE A 196 2.32 13.87 21.07
N ASP A 197 2.43 15.16 21.39
CA ASP A 197 3.72 15.86 21.47
C ASP A 197 4.60 15.33 22.61
N GLU A 198 4.02 15.02 23.77
CA GLU A 198 4.76 14.40 24.88
C GLU A 198 5.19 12.97 24.56
N TYR A 199 4.36 12.21 23.84
CA TYR A 199 4.69 10.87 23.40
C TYR A 199 5.84 10.87 22.38
N VAL A 200 5.81 11.78 21.41
CA VAL A 200 6.91 12.00 20.46
C VAL A 200 8.19 12.39 21.20
N ASN A 201 8.10 13.26 22.21
CA ASN A 201 9.25 13.65 23.02
C ASN A 201 9.82 12.48 23.85
N LEU A 202 8.97 11.59 24.37
CA LEU A 202 9.39 10.38 25.08
C LEU A 202 10.10 9.40 24.13
N LEU A 203 9.55 9.20 22.92
CA LEU A 203 10.19 8.39 21.88
C LEU A 203 11.55 8.97 21.47
N MET A 204 11.62 10.27 21.20
CA MET A 204 12.87 10.97 20.88
C MET A 204 13.92 10.83 21.99
N LYS A 205 13.51 10.91 23.26
CA LYS A 205 14.41 10.67 24.41
C LYS A 205 14.88 9.22 24.49
N GLN A 206 14.02 8.25 24.19
CA GLN A 206 14.41 6.84 24.16
C GLN A 206 15.36 6.52 23.01
N VAL A 207 15.11 7.06 21.81
CA VAL A 207 16.01 6.94 20.66
C VAL A 207 17.38 7.52 20.99
N LYS A 208 17.45 8.74 21.54
CA LYS A 208 18.71 9.35 21.99
C LYS A 208 19.41 8.55 23.08
N LYS A 209 18.67 7.86 23.96
CA LYS A 209 19.24 6.98 25.00
C LYS A 209 19.80 5.69 24.38
N PHE A 210 19.16 5.17 23.33
CA PHE A 210 19.61 4.01 22.57
C PHE A 210 20.87 4.34 21.75
N GLU A 211 20.89 5.49 21.08
CA GLU A 211 22.06 6.01 20.35
C GLU A 211 23.27 6.19 21.27
N ARG A 212 23.06 6.71 22.49
CA ARG A 212 24.14 6.85 23.49
C ARG A 212 24.66 5.51 24.01
N LYS A 213 23.78 4.50 24.14
CA LYS A 213 24.20 3.12 24.50
C LYS A 213 25.01 2.47 23.38
N ASN A 214 24.55 2.59 22.14
CA ASN A 214 25.24 2.03 20.98
C ASN A 214 26.57 2.76 20.69
N ALA A 215 26.64 4.09 20.93
CA ALA A 215 27.88 4.85 20.81
C ALA A 215 28.92 4.42 21.86
N ALA A 216 28.50 4.03 23.07
CA ALA A 216 29.41 3.52 24.09
C ALA A 216 29.92 2.10 23.77
N GLU A 217 29.09 1.24 23.17
CA GLU A 217 29.50 -0.11 22.76
C GLU A 217 30.40 -0.10 21.49
N ASN A 218 30.18 0.83 20.57
CA ASN A 218 31.02 0.96 19.36
C ASN A 218 32.46 1.42 19.68
N ILE A 219 32.67 2.23 20.73
CA ILE A 219 34.03 2.63 21.13
C ILE A 219 34.82 1.46 21.75
N SER A 220 34.13 0.48 22.37
CA SER A 220 34.80 -0.73 22.87
C SER A 220 35.14 -1.76 21.79
N ASN A 221 34.43 -1.75 20.66
CA ASN A 221 34.67 -2.70 19.56
C ASN A 221 35.68 -2.20 18.52
N ILE A 222 35.83 -0.88 18.34
CA ILE A 222 36.79 -0.31 17.36
C ILE A 222 38.25 -0.60 17.73
N LYS A 223 38.59 -0.88 18.99
CA LYS A 223 39.96 -1.26 19.39
C LYS A 223 40.33 -2.73 19.11
N LYS A 224 39.42 -3.56 18.60
CA LYS A 224 39.66 -4.99 18.36
C LYS A 224 39.62 -5.43 16.89
N GLU A 225 39.27 -4.54 15.96
CA GLU A 225 39.05 -4.92 14.55
C GLU A 225 40.13 -4.40 13.57
N GLU A 226 41.26 -3.87 14.04
CA GLU A 226 42.44 -3.66 13.17
C GLU A 226 43.25 -4.96 13.02
N THR A 227 42.62 -6.01 12.49
CA THR A 227 43.23 -7.14 11.78
C THR A 227 42.16 -8.22 11.59
N PHE A 228 41.50 -8.29 10.44
CA PHE A 228 41.32 -9.58 9.75
C PHE A 228 40.76 -9.43 8.33
N ASP A 229 41.19 -10.39 7.53
CA ASP A 229 41.20 -10.44 6.07
C ASP A 229 39.82 -10.71 5.43
N SER A 230 39.77 -10.43 4.14
CA SER A 230 38.67 -10.37 3.17
C SER A 230 37.87 -11.67 2.89
N SER A 231 37.54 -12.49 3.89
CA SER A 231 36.97 -13.84 3.70
C SER A 231 35.59 -14.13 4.34
N ASP A 232 34.87 -13.15 4.89
CA ASP A 232 33.83 -13.45 5.89
C ASP A 232 32.39 -12.98 5.56
N GLU A 233 31.97 -13.05 4.28
CA GLU A 233 30.55 -12.84 3.92
C GLU A 233 29.64 -13.98 4.40
N GLU A 234 30.12 -15.22 4.38
CA GLU A 234 29.35 -16.39 4.80
C GLU A 234 29.08 -16.38 6.32
N SER A 235 30.06 -15.93 7.11
CA SER A 235 29.90 -15.73 8.56
C SER A 235 28.95 -14.58 8.89
N LYS A 236 28.90 -13.52 8.07
CA LYS A 236 27.91 -12.43 8.21
C LYS A 236 26.49 -12.93 7.95
N LEU A 237 26.29 -13.70 6.88
CA LEU A 237 24.99 -14.29 6.56
C LEU A 237 24.53 -15.30 7.62
N LYS A 238 25.47 -16.06 8.19
CA LYS A 238 25.18 -17.02 9.26
C LYS A 238 24.74 -16.32 10.56
N ARG A 239 25.40 -15.22 10.95
CA ARG A 239 24.98 -14.40 12.11
C ARG A 239 23.60 -13.75 11.91
N ILE A 240 23.28 -13.31 10.69
CA ILE A 240 21.95 -12.74 10.38
C ILE A 240 20.86 -13.80 10.53
N ARG A 241 21.10 -15.04 10.05
CA ARG A 241 20.16 -16.16 10.22
C ARG A 241 19.97 -16.56 11.68
N GLU A 242 21.07 -16.66 12.44
CA GLU A 242 21.00 -16.99 13.88
C GLU A 242 20.23 -15.91 14.67
N GLN A 243 20.31 -14.65 14.25
CA GLN A 243 19.57 -13.55 14.87
C GLN A 243 18.08 -13.53 14.52
N ASP A 244 17.71 -13.95 13.30
CA ASP A 244 16.31 -14.16 12.91
C ASP A 244 15.69 -15.38 13.63
N GLU A 245 16.43 -16.47 13.78
CA GLU A 245 15.98 -17.65 14.55
C GLU A 245 15.75 -17.31 16.04
N LEU A 246 16.63 -16.52 16.66
CA LEU A 246 16.46 -16.03 18.04
C LEU A 246 15.22 -15.12 18.20
N ASN A 247 14.93 -14.29 17.20
CA ASN A 247 13.75 -13.42 17.22
C ASN A 247 12.44 -14.19 17.06
N ASP A 248 12.45 -15.28 16.28
CA ASP A 248 11.29 -16.16 16.12
C ASP A 248 11.06 -17.05 17.34
N GLU A 249 12.11 -17.48 18.04
CA GLU A 249 12.00 -18.18 19.32
C GLU A 249 11.43 -17.27 20.43
N MET A 250 11.86 -16.00 20.50
CA MET A 250 11.33 -15.03 21.48
C MET A 250 9.84 -14.70 21.27
N LYS A 251 9.30 -14.85 20.05
CA LYS A 251 7.88 -14.60 19.75
C LYS A 251 6.94 -15.76 20.09
N LYS A 252 7.46 -16.97 20.37
CA LYS A 252 6.63 -18.12 20.79
C LYS A 252 6.14 -18.05 22.24
N GLY A 253 6.57 -17.04 23.02
CA GLY A 253 6.27 -16.95 24.47
C GLY A 253 5.16 -16.00 24.91
N SER A 254 4.51 -15.23 24.03
CA SER A 254 3.50 -14.23 24.42
C SER A 254 2.11 -14.51 23.83
N GLY A 255 1.69 -15.77 23.87
CA GLY A 255 0.29 -16.15 23.74
C GLY A 255 -0.42 -16.02 25.09
N ASN A 256 -1.51 -15.26 25.13
CA ASN A 256 -2.44 -15.15 26.25
C ASN A 256 -2.70 -16.50 26.95
N ARG A 257 -2.20 -16.69 28.17
CA ARG A 257 -2.79 -17.62 29.14
C ARG A 257 -3.80 -16.87 30.00
N LEU A 258 -5.00 -16.69 29.45
CA LEU A 258 -6.22 -16.48 30.23
C LEU A 258 -6.95 -17.83 30.27
N GLY A 259 -7.01 -18.45 31.45
CA GLY A 259 -7.84 -19.64 31.69
C GLY A 259 -7.17 -20.69 32.57
N MET A 260 -7.29 -20.52 33.89
CA MET A 260 -7.57 -21.59 34.86
C MET A 260 -7.72 -20.94 36.24
N GLY A 261 -8.97 -20.80 36.65
CA GLY A 261 -9.49 -20.42 37.96
C GLY A 261 -10.97 -20.80 37.94
#